data_AF-A0A4R3LW93-F1
#
_entry.id   AF-A0A4R3LW93-F1
#
_cell.length_a   1.000
_cell.length_b   1.000
_cell.length_c   1.000
_cell.angle_alpha   90.00
_cell.angle_beta   90.00
_cell.angle_gamma   90.00
#
_symmetry.space_group_name_H-M   'P 1'
#
loop_
_entity.id
_entity.type
_entity.pdbx_description
1 polymer ?
#
loop_
_entity_poly.entity_id
_entity_poly.type
_entity_poly.pdbx_seq_one_letter_code
_entity_poly.pdbx_strand_id
1 'polypeptide(L)' 'MKPSPANDNLIEQTRRLWRSRLGRDVSCEDARQIVENVTGFFAVLAEWSNAERTAANDNEAPSKSNDCEVRHDR' A
#
# COMPACT_ATOMS: atom_id res chain seq x y z
N MET A 1 19.22 10.73 13.81
CA MET A 1 18.93 10.49 12.37
C MET A 1 18.83 11.84 11.69
N LYS A 2 19.71 12.16 10.73
CA LYS A 2 19.61 13.39 9.93
C LYS A 2 18.48 13.20 8.89
N PRO A 3 17.61 14.18 8.64
CA PRO A 3 16.66 14.08 7.55
C PRO A 3 17.42 13.96 6.22
N SER A 4 16.97 13.03 5.38
CA SER A 4 17.49 12.83 4.03
C SER A 4 16.97 13.95 3.12
N PRO A 5 17.76 14.47 2.17
CA PRO A 5 17.32 15.52 1.25
C PRO A 5 16.05 15.16 0.45
N ALA A 6 15.78 13.86 0.25
CA ALA A 6 14.53 13.38 -0.34
C ALA A 6 13.29 13.67 0.54
N ASN A 7 13.42 13.51 1.86
CA ASN A 7 12.32 13.82 2.80
C ASN A 7 12.07 15.33 2.88
N ASP A 8 13.13 16.14 2.88
CA ASP A 8 12.99 17.60 2.90
C ASP A 8 12.28 18.11 1.64
N ASN A 9 12.54 17.48 0.49
CA ASN A 9 11.83 17.80 -0.75
C ASN A 9 10.33 17.44 -0.67
N LEU A 10 9.99 16.28 -0.11
CA LEU A 10 8.61 15.85 0.07
C LEU A 10 7.82 16.77 1.03
N ILE A 11 8.45 17.20 2.12
CA ILE A 11 7.84 18.13 3.07
C ILE A 11 7.54 19.46 2.39
N GLU A 12 8.50 20.03 1.64
CA GLU A 12 8.27 21.30 0.94
C GLU A 12 7.20 21.20 -0.16
N GLN A 13 7.18 20.10 -0.92
CA GLN A 13 6.11 19.86 -1.90
C GLN A 13 4.73 19.79 -1.22
N THR A 14 4.66 19.10 -0.08
CA THR A 14 3.42 19.01 0.71
C THR A 14 3.00 20.39 1.19
N ARG A 15 3.92 21.20 1.73
CA ARG A 15 3.61 22.58 2.15
C ARG A 15 3.03 23.41 1.00
N ARG A 16 3.66 23.38 -0.18
CA ARG A 16 3.21 24.15 -1.36
C ARG A 16 1.80 23.74 -1.79
N LEU A 17 1.54 22.44 -1.87
CA LEU A 17 0.25 21.90 -2.30
C LEU A 17 -0.88 22.25 -1.32
N TRP A 18 -0.63 22.11 -0.02
CA TRP A 18 -1.64 22.35 1.01
C TRP A 18 -1.84 23.83 1.33
N ARG A 19 -0.81 24.67 1.23
CA ARG A 19 -0.95 26.13 1.33
C ARG A 19 -1.93 26.67 0.29
N SER A 20 -1.83 26.19 -0.96
CA SER A 20 -2.75 26.59 -2.03
C SER A 20 -4.20 26.18 -1.77
N ARG A 21 -4.43 25.07 -1.06
CA ARG A 21 -5.77 24.53 -0.80
C ARG A 21 -6.43 25.10 0.44
N LEU A 22 -5.64 25.35 1.49
CA LEU A 22 -6.14 25.80 2.78
C LEU A 22 -6.23 27.32 2.88
N GLY A 23 -5.63 28.07 1.96
CA GLY A 23 -5.62 29.53 1.98
C GLY A 23 -4.86 30.11 3.19
N ARG A 24 -4.05 29.30 3.86
CA ARG A 24 -3.23 29.66 5.02
C ARG A 24 -1.85 29.04 4.90
N ASP A 25 -0.88 29.60 5.61
CA ASP A 25 0.45 28.99 5.64
C ASP A 25 0.41 27.64 6.36
N VAL A 26 1.27 26.72 5.90
CA VAL A 26 1.41 25.37 6.43
C VAL A 26 2.81 25.27 6.98
N SER A 27 2.95 24.90 8.26
CA SER A 27 4.28 24.74 8.88
C SER A 27 4.98 23.48 8.37
N CYS A 28 6.29 23.37 8.58
CA CYS A 28 7.01 22.13 8.27
C CYS A 28 6.46 20.94 9.06
N GLU A 29 6.08 21.15 10.33
CA GLU A 29 5.54 20.09 11.16
C GLU A 29 4.15 19.64 10.67
N ASP A 30 3.28 20.59 10.32
CA ASP A 30 1.97 20.25 9.73
C ASP A 30 2.13 19.46 8.44
N ALA A 31 3.08 19.85 7.58
CA ALA A 31 3.36 19.11 6.36
C ALA A 31 3.91 17.71 6.63
N ARG A 32 4.77 17.54 7.64
CA ARG A 32 5.25 16.23 8.08
C ARG A 32 4.09 15.35 8.54
N GLN A 33 3.19 15.90 9.35
CA GLN A 33 2.02 15.20 9.86
C GLN A 33 1.03 14.85 8.75
N ILE A 34 0.84 15.74 7.77
CA ILE A 34 0.05 15.46 6.58
C ILE A 34 0.64 14.29 5.79
N VAL A 35 1.96 14.28 5.57
CA VAL A 35 2.63 13.16 4.90
C VAL A 35 2.37 11.86 5.65
N GLU A 36 2.64 11.82 6.97
CA GLU A 36 2.44 10.62 7.78
C GLU A 36 0.99 10.13 7.77
N ASN A 37 0.03 11.03 7.91
CA ASN A 37 -1.39 10.66 7.93
C ASN A 37 -1.86 10.13 6.57
N VAL A 38 -1.47 10.78 5.47
CA VAL A 38 -1.87 10.37 4.13
C VAL A 38 -1.22 9.05 3.75
N THR A 39 0.09 8.88 3.98
CA THR A 39 0.76 7.62 3.67
C THR A 39 0.26 6.48 4.55
N GLY A 40 0.04 6.73 5.85
CA GLY A 40 -0.53 5.75 6.77
C GLY A 40 -1.93 5.28 6.36
N PHE A 41 -2.81 6.22 5.96
CA PHE A 41 -4.15 5.88 5.48
C PHE A 41 -4.11 4.95 4.26
N PHE A 42 -3.29 5.27 3.26
CA PHE A 42 -3.16 4.43 2.06
C PHE A 42 -2.44 3.10 2.34
N ALA A 43 -1.54 3.03 3.32
CA ALA A 43 -0.92 1.78 3.73
C ALA A 43 -1.97 0.79 4.27
N VAL A 44 -2.91 1.26 5.11
CA VAL A 44 -4.02 0.43 5.62
C VAL A 44 -4.90 -0.08 4.47
N LEU A 45 -5.25 0.78 3.52
CA LEU A 45 -6.03 0.36 2.35
C LEU A 45 -5.29 -0.66 1.48
N ALA A 46 -3.97 -0.51 1.33
CA ALA A 46 -3.14 -1.46 0.60
C ALA A 46 -3.07 -2.82 1.31
N GLU A 47 -2.98 -2.84 2.64
CA GLU A 47 -3.02 -4.07 3.44
C GLU A 47 -4.34 -4.82 3.23
N TRP A 48 -5.48 -4.14 3.31
CA TRP A 48 -6.79 -4.77 3.09
C TRP A 48 -6.93 -5.29 1.66
N SER A 49 -6.55 -4.49 0.65
CA SER A 49 -6.59 -4.92 -0.75
C SER A 49 -5.70 -6.15 -0.99
N ASN A 50 -4.54 -6.23 -0.34
CA ASN A 50 -3.67 -7.39 -0.46
C ASN A 50 -4.23 -8.63 0.25
N ALA A 51 -4.87 -8.46 1.40
CA ALA A 51 -5.53 -9.53 2.13
C ALA A 51 -6.68 -10.12 1.31
N GLU A 52 -7.51 -9.28 0.67
CA GLU A 52 -8.59 -9.72 -0.21
C GLU A 52 -8.07 -10.54 -1.40
N ARG A 53 -6.96 -10.12 -2.03
CA ARG A 53 -6.34 -10.85 -3.14
C ARG A 53 -5.77 -12.21 -2.71
N THR A 54 -5.19 -12.27 -1.52
CA THR A 54 -4.65 -13.53 -0.97
C THR A 54 -5.78 -14.50 -0.65
N ALA A 55 -6.85 -14.02 -0.01
CA ALA A 55 -8.02 -14.84 0.31
C ALA A 55 -8.72 -15.40 -0.94
N ALA A 56 -8.72 -14.67 -2.06
CA ALA A 56 -9.27 -15.16 -3.32
C ALA A 56 -8.42 -16.30 -3.92
N ASN A 57 -7.09 -16.20 -3.83
CA ASN A 57 -6.17 -17.22 -4.33
C ASN A 57 -6.17 -18.49 -3.46
N ASP A 58 -6.35 -18.36 -2.15
CA ASP A 58 -6.41 -19.51 -1.23
C ASP A 58 -7.69 -20.36 -1.40
N ASN A 59 -8.70 -19.84 -2.09
CA ASN A 59 -9.98 -20.52 -2.35
C ASN A 59 -10.01 -21.29 -3.67
N GLU A 60 -8.97 -21.21 -4.51
CA GLU A 60 -8.74 -22.18 -5.58
C GLU A 60 -8.13 -23.45 -4.97
N ALA A 61 -9.00 -24.34 -4.50
CA ALA A 61 -8.64 -25.69 -4.13
C ALA A 61 -7.81 -26.34 -5.27
N PRO A 62 -6.79 -27.15 -4.95
CA PRO A 62 -5.99 -27.81 -5.98
C PRO A 62 -6.92 -28.63 -6.86
N SER A 63 -6.98 -28.26 -8.14
CA SER A 63 -7.66 -29.03 -9.17
C SER A 63 -7.23 -30.48 -9.01
N LYS A 64 -8.17 -31.35 -8.63
CA LYS A 64 -7.95 -32.79 -8.51
C LYS A 64 -7.36 -33.24 -9.84
N SER A 65 -6.08 -33.56 -9.83
CA SER A 65 -5.44 -34.31 -10.90
C SER A 65 -6.15 -35.65 -10.93
N ASN A 66 -7.10 -35.79 -11.85
CA ASN A 66 -7.68 -37.09 -12.19
C ASN A 66 -6.65 -37.82 -13.05
N ASP A 67 -5.54 -38.23 -12.45
CA ASP A 67 -4.65 -39.18 -13.09
C ASP A 67 -5.27 -40.56 -12.85
N CYS A 68 -6.17 -40.90 -13.76
CA CYS A 68 -6.76 -42.23 -13.88
C CYS A 68 -5.66 -43.20 -14.28
N GLU A 69 -4.94 -43.72 -13.28
CA GLU A 69 -4.00 -44.82 -13.43
C GLU A 69 -4.78 -46.08 -13.84
N VAL A 70 -4.88 -46.31 -15.15
CA VAL A 70 -5.39 -47.55 -15.73
C VAL A 70 -4.32 -48.62 -15.51
N ARG A 71 -4.56 -49.49 -14.54
CA ARG A 71 -3.79 -50.73 -14.36
C ARG A 71 -4.07 -51.64 -15.55
N HIS A 72 -3.06 -51.82 -16.40
CA HIS A 72 -3.06 -52.90 -17.37
C HIS A 72 -2.49 -54.15 -16.70
N ASP A 73 -3.38 -55.04 -16.26
CA ASP A 73 -3.04 -56.43 -16.01
C ASP A 73 -2.62 -57.09 -17.34
N ARG A 74 -1.42 -57.65 -17.37
CA ARG A 74 -1.03 -58.69 -18.32
C ARG A 74 -0.09 -59.69 -17.69
#